data_AF-A0A4Y3KMH6-F1
#
_entry.id   AF-A0A4Y3KMH6-F1
#
_cell.length_a   1.000
_cell.length_b   1.000
_cell.length_c   1.000
_cell.angle_alpha   90.00
_cell.angle_beta   90.00
_cell.angle_gamma   90.00
#
_symmetry.space_group_name_H-M   'P 1'
#
loop_
_entity.id
_entity.type
_entity.pdbx_description
1 polymer ?
#
loop_
_entity_poly.entity_id
_entity_poly.type
_entity_poly.pdbx_seq_one_letter_code
_entity_poly.pdbx_strand_id
1 'polypeptide(L)'
;MARSHAEQEERGPSGDSRRPDRLVLGASGACVSVVGRTLGVMVTISCSCGAAATSRTHPLRGMPIEERMELVRTAYSAYDGFLTLEADASWHPGSSEPDPGCVVLVDMDALDACEGLADDERRGLSALLGIAHVHGRVLPPPVEIGTVRFRVSPSFGFDAEVVYVVHDGPQTLLELTCAYGGRGELASLVALYSEHGPAAVVQVDGLAPRLGLAAAVAGVSRARTPSVA
;
A
#
# COMPACT_ATOMS: atom_id res chain seq x y z
N MET A 1 -63.47 -32.25 -34.38
CA MET A 1 -62.97 -33.26 -33.40
C MET A 1 -61.87 -32.58 -32.60
N ALA A 2 -61.84 -32.53 -31.27
CA ALA A 2 -62.83 -32.95 -30.27
C ALA A 2 -62.94 -31.86 -29.16
N ARG A 3 -64.01 -31.88 -28.36
CA ARG A 3 -64.18 -31.04 -27.17
C ARG A 3 -63.80 -31.84 -25.93
N SER A 4 -63.30 -31.19 -24.88
CA SER A 4 -63.63 -31.56 -23.49
C SER A 4 -63.15 -30.51 -22.48
N HIS A 5 -64.12 -30.02 -21.68
CA HIS A 5 -64.08 -29.80 -20.22
C HIS A 5 -62.91 -28.98 -19.62
N ALA A 6 -63.11 -27.82 -18.98
CA ALA A 6 -64.06 -27.47 -17.90
C ALA A 6 -63.80 -28.28 -16.61
N GLU A 7 -63.43 -27.58 -15.53
CA GLU A 7 -64.03 -27.61 -14.17
C GLU A 7 -62.84 -27.77 -13.17
N GLN A 8 -62.74 -27.14 -11.99
CA GLN A 8 -63.63 -26.19 -11.29
C GLN A 8 -62.87 -25.31 -10.24
N GLU A 9 -63.66 -24.48 -9.53
CA GLU A 9 -63.56 -23.86 -8.18
C GLU A 9 -62.75 -24.66 -7.09
N GLU A 10 -62.35 -24.17 -5.91
CA GLU A 10 -62.78 -23.06 -5.02
C GLU A 10 -61.78 -22.82 -3.84
N ARG A 11 -62.04 -21.84 -2.95
CA ARG A 11 -61.51 -21.64 -1.56
C ARG A 11 -60.02 -21.28 -1.41
N GLY A 12 -59.60 -20.23 -0.71
CA GLY A 12 -60.18 -19.58 0.48
C GLY A 12 -59.08 -19.47 1.57
N PRO A 13 -58.98 -18.39 2.37
CA PRO A 13 -57.76 -18.06 3.13
C PRO A 13 -57.78 -18.42 4.63
N SER A 14 -56.61 -18.66 5.26
CA SER A 14 -56.46 -18.70 6.73
C SER A 14 -55.00 -18.65 7.25
N GLY A 15 -54.78 -18.04 8.43
CA GLY A 15 -53.61 -18.18 9.32
C GLY A 15 -52.32 -17.49 8.83
N ASP A 16 -51.82 -16.39 9.39
CA ASP A 16 -51.61 -15.94 10.78
C ASP A 16 -50.41 -16.57 11.55
N SER A 17 -49.53 -15.66 11.99
CA SER A 17 -48.62 -15.74 13.13
C SER A 17 -47.25 -16.46 13.01
N ARG A 18 -46.25 -15.80 13.64
CA ARG A 18 -45.01 -16.32 14.27
C ARG A 18 -43.78 -16.63 13.40
N ARG A 19 -42.80 -15.71 13.49
CA ARG A 19 -41.36 -16.02 13.71
C ARG A 19 -41.19 -16.81 15.03
N PRO A 20 -40.09 -17.57 15.30
CA PRO A 20 -38.71 -17.22 14.89
C PRO A 20 -37.77 -18.39 14.48
N ASP A 21 -36.53 -17.99 14.16
CA ASP A 21 -35.26 -18.73 14.21
C ASP A 21 -35.11 -20.11 13.52
N ARG A 22 -34.35 -20.11 12.41
CA ARG A 22 -33.06 -20.83 12.34
C ARG A 22 -32.23 -20.45 11.11
N LEU A 23 -30.90 -20.35 11.30
CA LEU A 23 -29.94 -20.34 10.20
C LEU A 23 -29.96 -21.70 9.48
N VAL A 24 -29.96 -21.68 8.15
CA VAL A 24 -29.42 -22.76 7.33
C VAL A 24 -28.60 -22.12 6.19
N LEU A 25 -27.30 -22.41 6.17
CA LEU A 25 -26.44 -22.15 5.03
C LEU A 25 -26.80 -23.11 3.89
N GLY A 26 -27.21 -22.57 2.74
CA GLY A 26 -27.54 -23.36 1.55
C GLY A 26 -27.41 -22.51 0.30
N ALA A 27 -26.47 -22.86 -0.57
CA ALA A 27 -26.20 -22.11 -1.79
C ALA A 27 -27.27 -22.37 -2.86
N SER A 28 -27.78 -21.30 -3.48
CA SER A 28 -28.26 -21.35 -4.87
C SER A 28 -28.21 -19.97 -5.50
N GLY A 29 -28.05 -19.93 -6.82
CA GLY A 29 -27.60 -18.72 -7.53
C GLY A 29 -28.66 -17.63 -7.65
N ALA A 30 -28.21 -16.40 -7.45
CA ALA A 30 -28.78 -15.22 -8.10
C ALA A 30 -27.67 -14.54 -8.90
N CYS A 31 -27.83 -14.44 -10.23
CA CYS A 31 -27.02 -13.52 -11.02
C CYS A 31 -27.38 -12.09 -10.61
N VAL A 32 -26.71 -11.57 -9.57
CA VAL A 32 -26.69 -10.14 -9.32
C VAL A 32 -25.86 -9.52 -10.44
N SER A 33 -26.54 -9.15 -11.52
CA SER A 33 -25.99 -8.23 -12.52
C SER A 33 -25.84 -6.87 -11.83
N VAL A 34 -24.75 -6.72 -11.07
CA VAL A 34 -24.25 -5.42 -10.69
C VAL A 34 -23.84 -4.77 -12.00
N VAL A 35 -24.73 -3.96 -12.56
CA VAL A 35 -24.37 -2.94 -13.55
C VAL A 35 -23.48 -1.95 -12.80
N GLY A 36 -22.22 -2.34 -12.64
CA GLY A 36 -21.20 -1.56 -11.99
C GLY A 36 -21.02 -0.31 -12.81
N ARG A 37 -21.60 0.79 -12.33
CA ARG A 37 -21.02 2.09 -12.61
C ARG A 37 -19.58 1.98 -12.13
N THR A 38 -18.65 1.90 -13.05
CA THR A 38 -17.23 2.04 -12.77
C THR A 38 -17.08 3.35 -12.01
N LEU A 39 -16.78 3.24 -10.70
CA LEU A 39 -16.12 4.31 -9.98
C LEU A 39 -14.86 4.56 -10.79
N GLY A 40 -14.81 5.70 -11.46
CA GLY A 40 -13.79 5.95 -12.47
C GLY A 40 -12.43 5.95 -11.80
N VAL A 41 -11.58 4.99 -12.21
CA VAL A 41 -10.13 4.98 -12.01
C VAL A 41 -9.61 6.41 -12.06
N MET A 42 -9.01 6.86 -10.96
CA MET A 42 -8.60 8.26 -10.78
C MET A 42 -7.19 8.29 -10.22
N VAL A 43 -6.23 8.49 -11.11
CA VAL A 43 -4.83 8.69 -10.74
C VAL A 43 -4.60 10.14 -10.31
N THR A 44 -3.73 10.33 -9.32
CA THR A 44 -3.29 11.67 -8.92
C THR A 44 -1.95 11.96 -9.59
N ILE A 45 -1.82 13.14 -10.18
CA ILE A 45 -0.57 13.60 -10.78
C ILE A 45 -0.13 14.83 -9.98
N SER A 46 1.06 14.78 -9.39
CA SER A 46 1.63 15.87 -8.60
C SER A 46 3.00 16.27 -9.15
N CYS A 47 3.44 17.49 -8.83
CA CYS A 47 4.74 18.02 -9.22
C CYS A 47 5.43 18.65 -8.01
N SER A 48 6.76 18.56 -7.94
CA SER A 48 7.58 19.20 -6.89
C SER A 48 7.40 20.72 -6.80
N CYS A 49 6.88 21.38 -7.85
CA CYS A 49 6.52 22.82 -7.82
C CYS A 49 5.21 23.12 -7.06
N GLY A 50 4.49 22.09 -6.56
CA GLY A 50 3.22 22.21 -5.86
C GLY A 50 1.98 22.16 -6.76
N ALA A 51 2.13 22.01 -8.08
CA ALA A 51 1.01 21.77 -8.98
C ALA A 51 0.51 20.31 -8.82
N ALA A 52 -0.82 20.13 -8.83
CA ALA A 52 -1.44 18.81 -8.78
C ALA A 52 -2.76 18.77 -9.57
N ALA A 53 -3.07 17.62 -10.17
CA ALA A 53 -4.32 17.35 -10.86
C ALA A 53 -4.75 15.89 -10.67
N THR A 54 -6.00 15.58 -10.99
CA THR A 54 -6.49 14.20 -11.08
C THR A 54 -6.88 13.86 -12.52
N SER A 55 -6.56 12.65 -12.95
CA SER A 55 -6.84 12.17 -14.30
C SER A 55 -7.69 10.91 -14.27
N ARG A 56 -8.63 10.80 -15.21
CA ARG A 56 -9.37 9.55 -15.51
C ARG A 56 -8.72 8.73 -16.63
N THR A 57 -7.69 9.28 -17.27
CA THR A 57 -6.91 8.58 -18.28
C THR A 57 -5.87 7.77 -17.56
N HIS A 58 -6.10 6.47 -17.48
CA HIS A 58 -5.20 5.54 -16.80
C HIS A 58 -3.89 5.36 -17.61
N PRO A 59 -2.71 5.70 -17.05
CA PRO A 59 -1.46 5.81 -17.81
C PRO A 59 -0.98 4.48 -18.38
N LEU A 60 -1.17 3.37 -17.64
CA LEU A 60 -0.72 2.05 -18.05
C LEU A 60 -1.76 1.31 -18.92
N ARG A 61 -2.86 1.95 -19.30
CA ARG A 61 -3.96 1.31 -20.03
C ARG A 61 -3.54 0.99 -21.47
N GLY A 62 -3.59 -0.29 -21.83
CA GLY A 62 -3.15 -0.78 -23.14
C GLY A 62 -1.63 -1.01 -23.26
N MET A 63 -0.88 -0.68 -22.21
CA MET A 63 0.54 -1.00 -22.11
C MET A 63 0.74 -2.52 -21.90
N PRO A 64 1.69 -3.17 -22.62
CA PRO A 64 2.07 -4.58 -22.42
C PRO A 64 2.51 -4.87 -20.99
N ILE A 65 2.32 -6.11 -20.53
CA ILE A 65 2.63 -6.53 -19.16
C ILE A 65 4.13 -6.39 -18.83
N GLU A 66 5.01 -6.66 -19.78
CA GLU A 66 6.46 -6.55 -19.60
C GLU A 66 6.89 -5.11 -19.29
N GLU A 67 6.31 -4.14 -19.98
CA GLU A 67 6.57 -2.71 -19.81
C GLU A 67 5.99 -2.19 -18.48
N ARG A 68 4.77 -2.62 -18.12
CA ARG A 68 4.21 -2.33 -16.79
C ARG A 68 5.06 -2.90 -15.66
N MET A 69 5.53 -4.15 -15.80
CA MET A 69 6.39 -4.77 -14.79
C MET A 69 7.72 -4.03 -14.65
N GLU A 70 8.28 -3.51 -15.75
CA GLU A 70 9.51 -2.71 -15.67
C GLU A 70 9.26 -1.36 -15.01
N LEU A 71 8.19 -0.64 -15.38
CA LEU A 71 7.80 0.60 -14.71
C LEU A 71 7.59 0.41 -13.21
N VAL A 72 6.97 -0.70 -12.78
CA VAL A 72 6.85 -1.01 -11.35
C VAL A 72 8.24 -1.25 -10.74
N ARG A 73 9.12 -2.07 -11.34
CA ARG A 73 10.48 -2.30 -10.80
C ARG A 73 11.30 -1.03 -10.65
N THR A 74 11.18 -0.10 -11.58
CA THR A 74 11.91 1.18 -11.58
C THR A 74 11.14 2.31 -10.91
N ALA A 75 9.96 2.05 -10.35
CA ALA A 75 9.10 3.09 -9.79
C ALA A 75 9.81 3.86 -8.65
N TYR A 76 9.41 5.13 -8.53
CA TYR A 76 9.84 6.00 -7.45
C TYR A 76 9.53 5.36 -6.10
N SER A 77 8.33 4.83 -5.92
CA SER A 77 8.02 3.92 -4.80
C SER A 77 6.93 2.91 -5.12
N ALA A 78 6.94 1.78 -4.40
CA ALA A 78 5.80 0.88 -4.29
C ALA A 78 5.67 0.42 -2.83
N TYR A 79 4.45 0.45 -2.28
CA TYR A 79 4.18 0.03 -0.90
C TYR A 79 2.68 -0.25 -0.69
N ASP A 80 2.36 -1.37 -0.04
CA ASP A 80 0.98 -1.76 0.35
C ASP A 80 -0.05 -1.71 -0.80
N GLY A 81 0.39 -2.06 -2.02
CA GLY A 81 -0.44 -2.01 -3.23
C GLY A 81 -0.61 -0.60 -3.84
N PHE A 82 0.05 0.42 -3.30
CA PHE A 82 0.19 1.72 -3.94
C PHE A 82 1.50 1.82 -4.71
N LEU A 83 1.50 2.61 -5.78
CA LEU A 83 2.58 2.79 -6.73
C LEU A 83 2.72 4.29 -7.05
N THR A 84 3.93 4.82 -6.90
CA THR A 84 4.29 6.17 -7.35
C THR A 84 5.29 6.06 -8.49
N LEU A 85 4.90 6.49 -9.69
CA LEU A 85 5.74 6.52 -10.88
C LEU A 85 6.32 7.93 -11.08
N GLU A 86 7.60 8.01 -11.46
CA GLU A 86 8.16 9.25 -12.00
C GLU A 86 7.76 9.37 -13.48
N ALA A 87 7.13 10.47 -13.85
CA ALA A 87 6.63 10.74 -15.19
C ALA A 87 7.43 11.88 -15.85
N ASP A 88 7.43 11.90 -17.18
CA ASP A 88 8.10 12.96 -17.92
C ASP A 88 7.38 14.31 -17.78
N ALA A 89 8.10 15.40 -18.06
CA ALA A 89 7.62 16.76 -17.90
C ALA A 89 6.36 17.12 -18.72
N SER A 90 6.00 16.36 -19.77
CA SER A 90 4.75 16.57 -20.51
C SER A 90 3.49 16.17 -19.72
N TRP A 91 3.65 15.42 -18.63
CA TRP A 91 2.58 15.08 -17.68
C TRP A 91 2.37 16.15 -16.61
N HIS A 92 3.10 17.27 -16.66
CA HIS A 92 2.99 18.35 -15.67
C HIS A 92 1.53 18.84 -15.53
N PRO A 93 0.96 18.83 -14.31
CA PRO A 93 -0.46 19.16 -14.10
C PRO A 93 -0.78 20.66 -14.17
N GLY A 94 0.24 21.53 -14.17
CA GLY A 94 0.08 22.98 -14.27
C GLY A 94 0.00 23.47 -15.72
N SER A 95 -0.71 24.59 -15.94
CA SER A 95 -0.86 25.23 -17.26
C SER A 95 0.37 26.00 -17.75
N SER A 96 1.43 26.08 -16.94
CA SER A 96 2.73 26.64 -17.30
C SER A 96 3.70 25.54 -17.74
N GLU A 97 4.69 25.91 -18.55
CA GLU A 97 5.85 25.07 -18.80
C GLU A 97 6.53 24.70 -17.45
N PRO A 98 6.85 23.42 -17.21
CA PRO A 98 7.56 23.01 -15.99
C PRO A 98 9.00 23.53 -15.98
N ASP A 99 9.51 23.83 -14.79
CA ASP A 99 10.94 24.11 -14.61
C ASP A 99 11.77 22.83 -14.88
N PRO A 100 12.99 22.91 -15.42
CA PRO A 100 13.84 21.74 -15.63
C PRO A 100 14.14 20.89 -14.38
N GLY A 101 13.96 21.44 -13.17
CA GLY A 101 14.04 20.71 -11.89
C GLY A 101 12.70 20.15 -11.37
N CYS A 102 11.61 20.26 -12.13
CA CYS A 102 10.32 19.68 -11.76
C CYS A 102 10.35 18.15 -11.85
N VAL A 103 10.04 17.49 -10.74
CA VAL A 103 9.76 16.04 -10.69
C VAL A 103 8.25 15.87 -10.74
N VAL A 104 7.74 15.15 -11.74
CA VAL A 104 6.31 14.82 -11.86
C VAL A 104 6.09 13.40 -11.36
N LEU A 105 5.20 13.22 -10.39
CA LEU A 105 4.86 11.93 -9.82
C LEU A 105 3.41 11.56 -10.14
N VAL A 106 3.17 10.30 -10.47
CA VAL A 106 1.83 9.73 -10.71
C VAL A 106 1.56 8.65 -9.68
N ASP A 107 0.59 8.91 -8.80
CA ASP A 107 0.15 7.99 -7.76
C ASP A 107 -1.03 7.14 -8.24
N MET A 108 -0.91 5.83 -8.03
CA MET A 108 -1.81 4.79 -8.50
C MET A 108 -1.99 3.69 -7.45
N ASP A 109 -3.11 2.96 -7.51
CA ASP A 109 -3.28 1.72 -6.73
C ASP A 109 -3.09 0.46 -7.60
N ALA A 110 -3.13 -0.72 -6.95
CA ALA A 110 -2.95 -2.00 -7.62
C ALA A 110 -4.13 -2.42 -8.51
N LEU A 111 -5.34 -1.89 -8.29
CA LEU A 111 -6.50 -2.13 -9.16
C LEU A 111 -6.30 -1.37 -10.48
N ASP A 112 -5.89 -0.11 -10.37
CA ASP A 112 -5.52 0.76 -11.48
C ASP A 112 -4.37 0.10 -12.27
N ALA A 113 -3.21 -0.13 -11.65
CA ALA A 113 -2.04 -0.68 -12.33
C ALA A 113 -2.32 -2.01 -13.07
N CYS A 114 -3.25 -2.82 -12.56
CA CYS A 114 -3.69 -4.07 -13.17
C CYS A 114 -4.84 -3.95 -14.20
N GLU A 115 -5.33 -2.75 -14.53
CA GLU A 115 -6.48 -2.57 -15.43
C GLU A 115 -6.22 -3.19 -16.81
N GLY A 116 -7.15 -4.04 -17.26
CA GLY A 116 -7.11 -4.68 -18.58
C GLY A 116 -6.19 -5.89 -18.72
N LEU A 117 -5.49 -6.29 -17.66
CA LEU A 117 -4.66 -7.51 -17.65
C LEU A 117 -5.49 -8.78 -17.48
N ALA A 118 -5.00 -9.88 -18.07
CA ALA A 118 -5.48 -11.23 -17.80
C ALA A 118 -5.22 -11.64 -16.34
N ASP A 119 -5.93 -12.66 -15.84
CA ASP A 119 -5.88 -13.01 -14.41
C ASP A 119 -4.50 -13.51 -13.94
N ASP A 120 -3.71 -14.13 -14.81
CA ASP A 120 -2.34 -14.56 -14.55
C ASP A 120 -1.33 -13.40 -14.57
N GLU A 121 -1.40 -12.54 -15.58
CA GLU A 121 -0.65 -11.27 -15.64
C GLU A 121 -0.93 -10.40 -14.41
N ARG A 122 -2.21 -10.25 -14.05
CA ARG A 122 -2.68 -9.53 -12.86
C ARG A 122 -2.08 -10.10 -11.59
N ARG A 123 -2.08 -11.42 -11.40
CA ARG A 123 -1.43 -12.07 -10.24
C ARG A 123 0.07 -11.75 -10.21
N GLY A 124 0.75 -11.78 -11.36
CA GLY A 124 2.16 -11.43 -11.46
C GLY A 124 2.45 -9.97 -11.05
N LEU A 125 1.69 -9.01 -11.58
CA LEU A 125 1.86 -7.60 -11.27
C LEU A 125 1.45 -7.25 -9.83
N SER A 126 0.36 -7.84 -9.33
CA SER A 126 -0.06 -7.69 -7.92
C SER A 126 0.96 -8.25 -6.94
N ALA A 127 1.62 -9.37 -7.28
CA ALA A 127 2.70 -9.92 -6.45
C ALA A 127 3.93 -9.00 -6.44
N LEU A 128 4.25 -8.34 -7.56
CA LEU A 128 5.33 -7.36 -7.65
C LEU A 128 5.01 -6.09 -6.84
N LEU A 129 3.79 -5.56 -6.94
CA LEU A 129 3.30 -4.41 -6.16
C LEU A 129 3.22 -4.67 -4.65
N GLY A 130 3.17 -5.94 -4.25
CA GLY A 130 3.31 -6.36 -2.85
C GLY A 130 4.76 -6.29 -2.31
N ILE A 131 5.75 -6.06 -3.15
CA ILE A 131 7.16 -5.91 -2.75
C ILE A 131 7.44 -4.42 -2.50
N ALA A 132 7.58 -4.05 -1.22
CA ALA A 132 7.91 -2.67 -0.86
C ALA A 132 9.29 -2.25 -1.40
N HIS A 133 9.37 -1.12 -2.10
CA HIS A 133 10.64 -0.56 -2.60
C HIS A 133 10.58 0.96 -2.81
N VAL A 134 11.76 1.59 -2.88
CA VAL A 134 11.97 3.02 -3.18
C VAL A 134 13.12 3.15 -4.18
N HIS A 135 12.92 3.83 -5.31
CA HIS A 135 13.84 3.86 -6.48
C HIS A 135 14.44 2.47 -6.82
N GLY A 136 13.57 1.47 -6.99
CA GLY A 136 13.97 0.07 -7.24
C GLY A 136 14.73 -0.65 -6.11
N ARG A 137 14.99 0.01 -4.97
CA ARG A 137 15.65 -0.59 -3.81
C ARG A 137 14.62 -1.22 -2.88
N VAL A 138 14.56 -2.56 -2.90
CA VAL A 138 13.65 -3.36 -2.07
C VAL A 138 13.89 -3.11 -0.58
N LEU A 139 12.84 -2.65 0.10
CA LEU A 139 12.79 -2.45 1.55
C LEU A 139 12.73 -3.80 2.28
N PRO A 140 13.26 -3.90 3.51
CA PRO A 140 13.08 -5.08 4.33
C PRO A 140 11.60 -5.27 4.73
N PRO A 141 11.11 -6.51 4.85
CA PRO A 141 9.77 -6.77 5.37
C PRO A 141 9.65 -6.31 6.84
N PRO A 142 8.43 -6.01 7.33
CA PRO A 142 8.21 -5.72 8.74
C PRO A 142 8.67 -6.87 9.64
N VAL A 143 9.13 -6.53 10.84
CA VAL A 143 9.57 -7.48 11.88
C VAL A 143 8.71 -7.28 13.12
N GLU A 144 8.26 -8.37 13.74
CA GLU A 144 7.41 -8.33 14.93
C GLU A 144 8.06 -9.14 16.08
N ILE A 145 8.13 -8.54 17.27
CA ILE A 145 8.64 -9.15 18.50
C ILE A 145 7.64 -8.85 19.62
N GLY A 146 6.82 -9.85 19.97
CA GLY A 146 5.75 -9.67 20.96
C GLY A 146 4.73 -8.64 20.50
N THR A 147 4.59 -7.53 21.24
CA THR A 147 3.74 -6.38 20.90
C THR A 147 4.43 -5.33 20.02
N VAL A 148 5.73 -5.49 19.75
CA VAL A 148 6.54 -4.50 19.05
C VAL A 148 6.66 -4.82 17.56
N ARG A 149 6.32 -3.84 16.72
CA ARG A 149 6.40 -3.93 15.26
C ARG A 149 7.36 -2.89 14.70
N PHE A 150 8.35 -3.36 13.96
CA PHE A 150 9.33 -2.57 13.22
C PHE A 150 8.95 -2.57 11.74
N ARG A 151 8.92 -1.41 11.10
CA ARG A 151 8.67 -1.28 9.66
C ARG A 151 9.56 -0.21 9.02
N VAL A 152 9.78 -0.38 7.71
CA VAL A 152 10.30 0.66 6.82
C VAL A 152 9.29 0.80 5.69
N SER A 153 8.88 2.02 5.39
CA SER A 153 8.05 2.36 4.22
C SER A 153 8.70 3.50 3.46
N PRO A 154 8.37 3.74 2.17
CA PRO A 154 8.67 5.01 1.52
C PRO A 154 8.13 6.19 2.33
N SER A 155 8.75 7.35 2.21
CA SER A 155 8.16 8.61 2.69
C SER A 155 7.23 9.20 1.63
N PHE A 156 6.39 10.16 2.03
CA PHE A 156 5.55 10.94 1.12
C PHE A 156 6.29 12.14 0.49
N GLY A 157 7.62 12.18 0.55
CA GLY A 157 8.46 13.26 0.02
C GLY A 157 9.04 12.94 -1.36
N PHE A 158 9.62 13.96 -2.00
CA PHE A 158 10.24 13.89 -3.34
C PHE A 158 11.72 13.45 -3.36
N ASP A 159 12.32 13.16 -2.18
CA ASP A 159 13.78 12.96 -2.00
C ASP A 159 14.21 11.50 -1.72
N ALA A 160 13.51 10.49 -2.27
CA ALA A 160 13.82 9.06 -2.14
C ALA A 160 13.91 8.52 -0.69
N GLU A 161 13.34 9.24 0.27
CA GLU A 161 13.44 8.92 1.68
C GLU A 161 12.52 7.77 2.11
N VAL A 162 12.83 7.20 3.27
CA VAL A 162 12.00 6.19 3.94
C VAL A 162 11.64 6.65 5.34
N VAL A 163 10.51 6.16 5.84
CA VAL A 163 10.14 6.30 7.25
C VAL A 163 10.42 4.97 7.95
N TYR A 164 11.35 5.01 8.91
CA TYR A 164 11.50 3.94 9.90
C TYR A 164 10.49 4.18 11.02
N VAL A 165 9.69 3.17 11.35
CA VAL A 165 8.71 3.27 12.45
C VAL A 165 8.80 2.04 13.33
N VAL A 166 8.82 2.27 14.65
CA VAL A 166 8.73 1.23 15.67
C VAL A 166 7.55 1.55 16.58
N HIS A 167 6.55 0.67 16.62
CA HIS A 167 5.42 0.76 17.55
C HIS A 167 5.48 -0.37 18.58
N ASP A 168 5.09 -0.10 19.82
CA ASP A 168 4.78 -1.08 20.87
C ASP A 168 3.29 -0.96 21.21
N GLY A 169 2.47 -1.85 20.64
CA GLY A 169 1.01 -1.69 20.65
C GLY A 169 0.58 -0.32 20.12
N PRO A 170 -0.12 0.52 20.92
CA PRO A 170 -0.56 1.86 20.51
C PRO A 170 0.54 2.95 20.61
N GLN A 171 1.71 2.65 21.18
CA GLN A 171 2.76 3.64 21.42
C GLN A 171 3.79 3.63 20.29
N THR A 172 4.09 4.80 19.70
CA THR A 172 5.29 4.97 18.85
C THR A 172 6.53 5.10 19.73
N LEU A 173 7.53 4.26 19.49
CA LEU A 173 8.85 4.29 20.15
C LEU A 173 9.90 5.02 19.31
N LEU A 174 9.75 4.99 17.98
CA LEU A 174 10.59 5.70 17.02
C LEU A 174 9.78 5.99 15.75
N GLU A 175 9.88 7.20 15.22
CA GLU A 175 9.38 7.58 13.90
C GLU A 175 10.36 8.56 13.23
N LEU A 176 11.09 8.05 12.23
CA LEU A 176 12.19 8.78 11.61
C LEU A 176 12.12 8.70 10.08
N THR A 177 11.92 9.84 9.44
CA THR A 177 12.16 10.00 8.00
C THR A 177 13.64 10.28 7.77
N CYS A 178 14.26 9.52 6.86
CA CYS A 178 15.60 9.80 6.35
C CYS A 178 15.89 9.05 5.04
N ALA A 179 16.92 9.47 4.31
CA ALA A 179 17.43 8.75 3.14
C ALA A 179 17.68 7.24 3.42
N TYR A 180 17.33 6.39 2.44
CA TYR A 180 17.44 4.93 2.60
C TYR A 180 18.90 4.45 2.54
N GLY A 181 19.53 4.24 3.71
CA GLY A 181 20.90 3.71 3.79
C GLY A 181 21.02 2.27 3.27
N GLY A 182 20.15 1.35 3.71
CA GLY A 182 20.07 -0.01 3.17
C GLY A 182 19.24 -0.98 4.00
N ARG A 183 19.59 -2.26 3.96
CA ARG A 183 18.88 -3.32 4.70
C ARG A 183 19.36 -3.51 6.15
N GLY A 184 20.47 -2.87 6.54
CA GLY A 184 21.13 -3.13 7.82
C GLY A 184 20.50 -2.38 9.00
N GLU A 185 19.88 -1.24 8.73
CA GLU A 185 19.36 -0.29 9.70
C GLU A 185 18.18 -0.87 10.49
N LEU A 186 17.21 -1.49 9.80
CA LEU A 186 16.09 -2.17 10.46
C LEU A 186 16.58 -3.33 11.34
N ALA A 187 17.49 -4.15 10.82
CA ALA A 187 18.08 -5.26 11.58
C ALA A 187 18.84 -4.77 12.82
N SER A 188 19.51 -3.61 12.72
CA SER A 188 20.24 -2.99 13.83
C SER A 188 19.29 -2.42 14.90
N LEU A 189 18.16 -1.84 14.50
CA LEU A 189 17.08 -1.43 15.42
C LEU A 189 16.45 -2.63 16.15
N VAL A 190 16.18 -3.71 15.43
CA VAL A 190 15.64 -4.96 15.97
C VAL A 190 16.60 -5.59 16.98
N ALA A 191 17.90 -5.63 16.67
CA ALA A 191 18.94 -6.12 17.57
C ALA A 191 19.05 -5.24 18.84
N LEU A 192 19.09 -3.91 18.67
CA LEU A 192 19.15 -2.97 19.79
C LEU A 192 17.96 -3.10 20.75
N TYR A 193 16.74 -3.25 20.22
CA TYR A 193 15.57 -3.52 21.03
C TYR A 193 15.66 -4.88 21.75
N SER A 194 16.12 -5.91 21.06
CA SER A 194 16.23 -7.26 21.64
C SER A 194 17.25 -7.33 22.79
N GLU A 195 18.31 -6.54 22.72
CA GLU A 195 19.38 -6.51 23.74
C GLU A 195 19.12 -5.51 24.88
N HIS A 196 18.44 -4.38 24.60
CA HIS A 196 18.36 -3.24 25.53
C HIS A 196 16.93 -2.70 25.76
N GLY A 197 15.92 -3.27 25.11
CA GLY A 197 14.50 -2.94 25.29
C GLY A 197 14.05 -1.61 24.67
N PRO A 198 12.79 -1.21 24.90
CA PRO A 198 12.17 -0.05 24.25
C PRO A 198 12.85 1.27 24.58
N ALA A 199 13.43 1.39 25.78
CA ALA A 199 14.15 2.60 26.21
C ALA A 199 15.40 2.90 25.36
N ALA A 200 16.01 1.90 24.72
CA ALA A 200 17.11 2.13 23.78
C ALA A 200 16.60 2.64 22.42
N VAL A 201 15.43 2.17 21.95
CA VAL A 201 14.79 2.66 20.72
C VAL A 201 14.39 4.13 20.86
N VAL A 202 13.76 4.51 21.98
CA VAL A 202 13.40 5.92 22.27
C VAL A 202 14.64 6.82 22.37
N GLN A 203 15.78 6.29 22.83
CA GLN A 203 17.05 7.05 22.80
C GLN A 203 17.61 7.23 21.39
N VAL A 204 17.42 6.25 20.49
CA VAL A 204 17.77 6.41 19.07
C VAL A 204 16.88 7.47 18.42
N ASP A 205 15.57 7.46 18.67
CA ASP A 205 14.62 8.46 18.18
C ASP A 205 15.06 9.89 18.53
N GLY A 206 15.42 10.16 19.80
CA GLY A 206 15.91 11.48 20.23
C GLY A 206 17.28 11.90 19.67
N LEU A 207 18.04 11.00 19.06
CA LEU A 207 19.40 11.25 18.52
C LEU A 207 19.45 11.25 16.98
N ALA A 208 18.67 10.40 16.33
CA ALA A 208 18.75 10.13 14.90
C ALA A 208 18.46 11.34 14.00
N PRO A 209 17.54 12.29 14.32
CA PRO A 209 17.34 13.51 13.54
C PRO A 209 18.58 14.42 13.46
N ARG A 210 19.58 14.24 14.34
CA ARG A 210 20.81 15.04 14.36
C ARG A 210 22.04 14.30 13.87
N LEU A 211 22.05 12.96 14.00
CA LEU A 211 23.22 12.13 13.74
C LEU A 211 23.04 11.17 12.54
N GLY A 212 21.80 10.98 12.08
CA GLY A 212 21.42 9.87 11.21
C GLY A 212 21.20 8.57 11.99
N LEU A 213 20.33 7.71 11.46
CA LEU A 213 19.87 6.48 12.14
C LEU A 213 21.02 5.55 12.54
N ALA A 214 21.92 5.22 11.59
CA ALA A 214 23.02 4.29 11.83
C ALA A 214 23.99 4.79 12.92
N ALA A 215 24.29 6.09 12.95
CA ALA A 215 25.16 6.68 13.96
C ALA A 215 24.49 6.75 15.35
N ALA A 216 23.18 7.03 15.40
CA ALA A 216 22.40 7.01 16.63
C ALA A 216 22.32 5.60 17.24
N VAL A 217 22.00 4.58 16.43
CA VAL A 217 22.00 3.16 16.88
C VAL A 217 23.38 2.77 17.42
N ALA A 218 24.46 3.01 16.66
CA ALA A 218 25.82 2.72 17.11
C ALA A 218 26.24 3.50 18.37
N GLY A 219 25.73 4.73 18.55
CA GLY A 219 25.91 5.54 19.75
C GLY A 219 25.26 4.91 20.98
N VAL A 220 23.99 4.54 20.87
CA VAL A 220 23.22 3.93 21.97
C VAL A 220 23.76 2.55 22.34
N SER A 221 24.14 1.71 21.35
CA SER A 221 24.80 0.42 21.61
C SER A 221 26.07 0.60 22.44
N ARG A 222 27.02 1.45 21.99
CA ARG A 222 28.30 1.67 22.69
C ARG A 222 28.14 2.24 24.09
N ALA A 223 27.10 3.05 24.33
CA ALA A 223 26.82 3.60 25.66
C ALA A 223 26.25 2.56 26.64
N ARG A 224 25.81 1.39 26.14
CA ARG A 224 25.14 0.33 26.92
C ARG A 224 25.95 -0.96 26.99
N THR A 225 26.88 -1.20 26.07
CA THR A 225 27.92 -2.23 26.23
C THR A 225 28.81 -1.86 27.43
N PRO A 226 28.94 -2.73 28.46
CA PRO A 226 29.86 -2.46 29.57
C PRO A 226 31.30 -2.40 29.06
N SER A 227 32.02 -1.32 29.37
CA SER A 227 33.47 -1.28 29.16
C SER A 227 34.11 -2.28 30.12
N VAL A 228 34.68 -3.36 29.60
CA VAL A 228 35.56 -4.25 30.36
C VAL A 228 36.91 -3.55 30.50
N ALA A 229 37.08 -2.82 31.60
CA ALA A 229 38.31 -2.14 32.02
C ALA A 229 38.41 -2.18 33.55
#